data_AF-A0A4Q3SWW7-F1
#
_entry.id   AF-A0A4Q3SWW7-F1
#
_cell.length_a   1.000
_cell.length_b   1.000
_cell.length_c   1.000
_cell.angle_alpha   90.00
_cell.angle_beta   90.00
_cell.angle_gamma   90.00
#
_symmetry.space_group_name_H-M   'P 1'
#
loop_
_entity.id
_entity.type
_entity.pdbx_description
1 polymer ?
#
loop_
_entity_poly.entity_id
_entity_poly.type
_entity_poly.pdbx_seq_one_letter_code
_entity_poly.pdbx_strand_id
1 'polypeptide(L)' 'MDPKIWYLNDGSRRLINVAFISSVHASAEDCTIVKMSNGEEIVVNYPFDYVAKEINQTLYPRTLR' A
#
# COMPACT_ATOMS: atom_id res chain seq x y z
N MET A 1 13.30 -11.68 1.43
CA MET A 1 12.66 -10.66 2.29
C MET A 1 11.25 -10.46 1.77
N ASP A 2 10.23 -10.46 2.63
CA ASP A 2 8.88 -10.14 2.20
C ASP A 2 8.80 -8.67 1.75
N PRO A 3 8.15 -8.37 0.61
CA PRO A 3 8.00 -7.00 0.13
C PRO A 3 7.10 -6.22 1.10
N LYS A 4 7.64 -5.19 1.75
CA LYS A 4 6.91 -4.36 2.70
C LYS A 4 7.03 -2.88 2.35
N ILE A 5 5.93 -2.14 2.46
CA ILE A 5 5.91 -0.68 2.36
C ILE A 5 5.53 -0.06 3.71
N TRP A 6 6.10 1.12 3.99
CA TRP A 6 5.72 1.93 5.13
C TRP A 6 4.55 2.83 4.76
N TYR A 7 3.58 2.95 5.65
CA TYR A 7 2.46 3.88 5.49
C TYR A 7 2.11 4.55 6.82
N LEU A 8 1.39 5.68 6.73
CA LEU A 8 0.88 6.40 7.89
C LEU A 8 -0.62 6.11 8.05
N ASN A 9 -1.00 5.74 9.27
CA ASN A 9 -2.37 5.53 9.70
C ASN A 9 -2.52 6.16 11.08
N ASP A 10 -3.43 7.13 11.21
CA ASP A 10 -3.68 7.89 12.44
C ASP A 10 -2.40 8.44 13.11
N GLY A 11 -1.50 9.00 12.28
CA GLY A 11 -0.23 9.58 12.74
C GLY A 11 0.86 8.57 13.11
N SER A 12 0.57 7.27 13.04
CA SER A 12 1.53 6.19 13.32
C SER A 12 2.05 5.54 12.04
N ARG A 13 3.37 5.29 11.98
CA ARG A 13 3.98 4.52 10.89
C ARG A 13 3.73 3.04 11.09
N ARG A 14 3.17 2.39 10.09
CA ARG A 14 2.90 0.95 10.06
C ARG A 14 3.49 0.32 8.80
N LEU A 15 3.70 -0.99 8.85
CA LEU A 15 4.20 -1.79 7.72
C LEU A 15 3.05 -2.59 7.12
N ILE A 16 2.87 -2.50 5.81
CA ILE A 16 2.02 -3.42 5.04
C ILE A 16 2.93 -4.40 4.31
N ASN A 17 2.62 -5.69 4.43
CA ASN A 17 3.20 -6.68 3.55
C ASN A 17 2.42 -6.71 2.24
N VAL A 18 3.08 -6.28 1.17
CA VAL A 18 2.49 -6.06 -0.15
C VAL A 18 2.03 -7.38 -0.78
N ALA A 19 2.62 -8.51 -0.39
CA ALA A 19 2.23 -9.83 -0.88
C ALA A 19 0.82 -10.26 -0.45
N PHE A 20 0.25 -9.62 0.58
CA PHE A 20 -1.10 -9.91 1.08
C PHE A 20 -2.14 -8.86 0.66
N ILE A 21 -1.80 -7.95 -0.25
CA ILE A 21 -2.78 -6.99 -0.77
C ILE A 21 -3.68 -7.70 -1.79
N SER A 22 -4.98 -7.63 -1.57
CA SER A 22 -6.02 -8.14 -2.46
C SER A 22 -6.44 -7.09 -3.49
N SER A 23 -6.70 -5.86 -3.04
CA SER A 23 -7.06 -4.74 -3.93
C SER A 23 -6.69 -3.39 -3.33
N VAL A 24 -6.64 -2.36 -4.17
CA VAL A 24 -6.38 -0.97 -3.78
C VAL A 24 -7.45 -0.09 -4.42
N HIS A 25 -8.05 0.79 -3.63
CA HIS A 25 -9.13 1.67 -4.05
C HIS A 25 -8.83 3.11 -3.63
N ALA A 26 -9.17 4.08 -4.47
CA ALA A 26 -9.21 5.48 -4.07
C ALA A 26 -10.46 5.73 -3.21
N SER A 27 -10.29 6.43 -2.09
CA SER A 27 -11.40 6.97 -1.30
C SER A 27 -11.77 8.37 -1.80
N ALA A 28 -12.94 8.86 -1.40
CA ALA A 28 -13.40 10.21 -1.73
C ALA A 28 -12.62 11.32 -1.01
N GLU A 29 -11.86 11.00 0.04
CA GLU A 29 -11.18 11.96 0.93
C GLU A 29 -9.66 12.04 0.68
N ASP A 30 -9.22 11.93 -0.58
CA ASP A 30 -7.79 11.93 -0.98
C ASP A 30 -6.91 10.87 -0.26
N CYS A 31 -7.55 9.86 0.33
CA CYS A 31 -6.90 8.71 0.95
C CYS A 31 -7.09 7.44 0.10
N THR A 32 -6.22 6.45 0.33
CA THR A 32 -6.22 5.18 -0.39
C THR A 32 -6.60 4.06 0.56
N ILE A 33 -7.57 3.23 0.15
CA ILE A 33 -7.99 2.04 0.89
C ILE A 33 -7.25 0.83 0.29
N VAL A 34 -6.45 0.18 1.11
CA VAL A 34 -5.75 -1.06 0.77
C VAL A 34 -6.49 -2.22 1.44
N LYS A 35 -7.04 -3.12 0.63
CA LYS A 35 -7.73 -4.31 1.13
C LYS A 35 -6.77 -5.49 1.15
N MET A 36 -6.62 -6.10 2.31
CA MET A 36 -5.74 -7.24 2.54
C MET A 36 -6.49 -8.55 2.27
N SER A 37 -5.75 -9.64 2.01
CA SER A 37 -6.28 -10.96 1.70
C SER A 37 -7.02 -11.61 2.88
N ASN A 38 -6.73 -11.18 4.11
CA ASN A 38 -7.44 -11.57 5.33
C ASN A 38 -8.77 -10.82 5.53
N GLY A 39 -9.14 -9.92 4.60
CA GLY A 39 -10.33 -9.08 4.70
C GLY A 39 -10.15 -7.77 5.48
N GLU A 40 -8.97 -7.51 6.04
CA GLU A 40 -8.64 -6.24 6.68
C GLU A 40 -8.58 -5.11 5.65
N GLU A 41 -9.17 -3.96 5.98
CA GLU A 41 -9.13 -2.76 5.16
C GLU A 41 -8.29 -1.70 5.86
N ILE A 42 -7.28 -1.21 5.16
CA ILE A 42 -6.29 -0.29 5.70
C ILE A 42 -6.42 1.04 4.98
N VAL A 43 -6.71 2.10 5.73
CA VAL A 43 -6.73 3.46 5.20
C VAL A 43 -5.31 4.04 5.24
N VAL A 44 -4.83 4.43 4.06
CA VAL A 44 -3.53 5.04 3.84
C VAL A 44 -3.75 6.50 3.47
N ASN A 45 -3.21 7.42 4.27
CA ASN A 45 -3.32 8.86 4.04
C ASN A 45 -2.32 9.34 2.98
N TYR A 46 -2.36 8.73 1.79
CA TYR A 46 -1.65 9.15 0.60
C TYR A 46 -2.54 8.98 -0.64
N PRO A 47 -2.30 9.76 -1.71
CA PRO A 47 -3.02 9.62 -2.96
C PRO A 47 -2.83 8.24 -3.59
N PHE A 48 -3.86 7.77 -4.31
CA PHE A 48 -3.88 6.45 -4.94
C PHE A 48 -2.67 6.21 -5.85
N ASP A 49 -2.34 7.16 -6.71
CA ASP A 49 -1.23 7.02 -7.66
C ASP A 49 0.12 6.79 -6.98
N TYR A 50 0.35 7.46 -5.85
CA TYR A 50 1.56 7.29 -5.06
C TYR A 50 1.62 5.88 -4.46
N VAL A 51 0.54 5.45 -3.80
CA VAL A 51 0.46 4.14 -3.15
C VAL A 51 0.58 3.01 -4.17
N ALA A 52 -0.14 3.10 -5.30
CA ALA A 52 -0.09 2.12 -6.37
C ALA A 52 1.31 2.02 -6.99
N LYS A 53 2.01 3.15 -7.16
CA LYS A 53 3.40 3.17 -7.65
C LYS A 53 4.35 2.48 -6.67
N GLU A 54 4.29 2.80 -5.38
CA GLU A 54 5.14 2.19 -4.35
C GLU A 54 4.91 0.67 -4.26
N ILE A 55 3.64 0.23 -4.29
CA ILE A 55 3.26 -1.19 -4.32
C ILE A 55 3.90 -1.89 -5.54
N ASN A 56 3.73 -1.30 -6.72
CA ASN A 56 4.24 -1.87 -7.97
C ASN A 56 5.77 -1.93 -7.98
N GLN A 57 6.46 -0.88 -7.49
CA GLN A 57 7.92 -0.87 -7.35
C GLN A 57 8.43 -1.90 -6.34
N THR A 58 7.67 -2.15 -5.27
CA THR A 58 8.06 -3.14 -4.25
C THR A 58 7.83 -4.58 -4.73
N LEU A 59 6.75 -4.82 -5.50
CA LEU A 59 6.46 -6.14 -6.09
C LEU A 59 7.39 -6.46 -7.27
N TYR A 60 7.66 -5.47 -8.11
CA TYR A 60 8.48 -5.58 -9.30
C TYR A 60 9.61 -4.56 -9.22
N PRO A 61 10.60 -4.77 -8.33
CA PRO A 61 11.78 -3.94 -8.32
C PRO A 61 12.44 -4.11 -9.68
N ARG A 62 12.25 -3.13 -10.56
CA ARG A 62 12.90 -3.12 -11.87
C ARG A 62 14.38 -3.34 -11.60
N THR A 63 14.92 -4.41 -12.16
CA THR A 63 16.34 -4.70 -12.12
C THR A 63 17.05 -3.63 -12.94
N LEU A 64 17.24 -2.45 -12.36
CA LEU A 64 18.12 -1.41 -12.88
C LEU A 64 19.55 -1.90 -12.62
N ARG A 65 20.09 -2.58 -13.62
CA ARG A 65 21.54 -2.69 -13.84
C ARG A 65 21.99 -1.53 -14.71
#